data_AF-A0A1H7FQX9-F1
#
_entry.id   AF-A0A1H7FQX9-F1
#
_cell.length_a   1.000
_cell.length_b   1.000
_cell.length_c   1.000
_cell.angle_alpha   90.00
_cell.angle_beta   90.00
_cell.angle_gamma   90.00
#
_symmetry.space_group_name_H-M   'P 1'
#
loop_
_entity.id
_entity.type
_entity.pdbx_description
1 polymer ?
#
loop_
_entity_poly.entity_id
_entity_poly.type
_entity_poly.pdbx_seq_one_letter_code
_entity_poly.pdbx_strand_id
1 'polypeptide(L)'
;MNSNSENTIPKDTGAEWTANWRSQHPNTVNAFLIPAVDFVEVLNEIGVLDDAAAAQAQANANNLNSKIRGYLAIDDSNTEKMIFVGTENVDGVYRDIIDGTIDGVTPTTLKSSASDPSTSGVFDFTDPCPPSCDSNSPLN
;
A
#
# COMPACT_ATOMS: atom_id res chain seq x y z
N MET A 1 1.47 -10.43 13.00
CA MET A 1 1.39 -10.34 11.53
C MET A 1 0.12 -11.06 11.10
N ASN A 2 -0.51 -10.62 10.01
CA ASN A 2 -1.75 -11.24 9.56
C ASN A 2 -1.44 -12.66 9.05
N SER A 3 -1.71 -13.66 9.89
CA SER A 3 -1.30 -15.06 9.68
C SER A 3 -2.01 -15.75 8.50
N ASN A 4 -3.03 -15.11 7.93
CA ASN A 4 -3.96 -15.73 6.98
C ASN A 4 -3.86 -15.17 5.55
N SER A 5 -2.90 -14.29 5.24
CA SER A 5 -2.79 -13.58 3.95
C SER A 5 -4.09 -12.91 3.44
N GLU A 6 -5.10 -12.75 4.30
CA GLU A 6 -6.47 -12.30 3.94
C GLU A 6 -6.51 -10.92 3.30
N ASN A 7 -5.52 -10.08 3.59
CA ASN A 7 -5.46 -8.70 3.09
C ASN A 7 -4.41 -8.51 1.99
N THR A 8 -3.83 -9.60 1.47
CA THR A 8 -2.82 -9.54 0.42
C THR A 8 -3.28 -10.33 -0.80
N ILE A 9 -2.99 -9.81 -1.99
CA ILE A 9 -3.23 -10.50 -3.25
C ILE A 9 -1.91 -11.02 -3.82
N PRO A 10 -1.88 -12.13 -4.60
CA PRO A 10 -0.68 -12.56 -5.29
C PRO A 10 -0.11 -11.44 -6.17
N LYS A 11 1.22 -11.36 -6.31
CA LYS A 11 1.85 -10.31 -7.13
C LYS A 11 1.36 -10.31 -8.58
N ASP A 12 1.10 -11.50 -9.15
CA ASP A 12 0.70 -11.64 -10.54
C ASP A 12 -0.74 -11.11 -10.72
N THR A 13 -1.61 -11.36 -9.74
CA THR A 13 -2.95 -10.76 -9.67
C THR A 13 -2.87 -9.23 -9.57
N GLY A 14 -2.02 -8.69 -8.69
CA GLY A 14 -1.82 -7.24 -8.62
C GLY A 14 -1.26 -6.63 -9.91
N ALA A 15 -0.34 -7.33 -10.59
CA ALA A 15 0.22 -6.91 -11.87
C ALA A 15 -0.85 -6.88 -12.97
N GLU A 16 -1.72 -7.89 -13.02
CA GLU A 16 -2.86 -7.98 -13.93
C GLU A 16 -3.87 -6.85 -13.68
N TRP A 17 -4.30 -6.65 -12.44
CA TRP A 17 -5.30 -5.63 -12.13
C TRP A 17 -4.82 -4.21 -12.43
N THR A 18 -3.55 -3.90 -12.13
CA THR A 18 -2.97 -2.60 -12.50
C THR A 18 -2.77 -2.48 -14.01
N ALA A 19 -2.55 -3.58 -14.74
CA ALA A 19 -2.51 -3.57 -16.20
C ALA A 19 -3.89 -3.27 -16.81
N ASN A 20 -4.96 -3.84 -16.23
CA ASN A 20 -6.33 -3.54 -16.61
C ASN A 20 -6.64 -2.04 -16.48
N TRP A 21 -6.26 -1.42 -15.34
CA TRP A 21 -6.39 0.03 -15.17
C TRP A 21 -5.67 0.82 -16.26
N ARG A 22 -4.38 0.54 -16.49
CA ARG A 22 -3.57 1.25 -17.49
C ARG A 22 -4.10 1.10 -18.91
N SER A 23 -4.71 -0.05 -19.23
CA SER A 23 -5.31 -0.34 -20.53
C SER A 23 -6.60 0.46 -20.75
N GLN A 24 -7.45 0.55 -19.72
CA GLN A 24 -8.73 1.25 -19.80
C GLN A 24 -8.60 2.77 -19.64
N HIS A 25 -7.58 3.24 -18.92
CA HIS A 25 -7.32 4.65 -18.64
C HIS A 25 -5.95 5.11 -19.18
N PRO A 26 -5.77 5.15 -20.52
CA PRO A 26 -4.49 5.59 -21.08
C PRO A 26 -4.24 7.08 -20.77
N ASN A 27 -3.00 7.40 -20.40
CA ASN A 27 -2.52 8.76 -20.08
C ASN A 27 -3.10 9.39 -18.81
N THR A 28 -3.62 8.58 -17.87
CA THR A 28 -3.99 9.06 -16.53
C THR A 28 -2.93 8.69 -15.49
N VAL A 29 -3.12 9.17 -14.26
CA VAL A 29 -2.33 8.71 -13.11
C VAL A 29 -2.61 7.23 -12.87
N ASN A 30 -1.57 6.49 -12.50
CA ASN A 30 -1.65 5.05 -12.19
C ASN A 30 -1.33 4.73 -10.73
N ALA A 31 -0.68 5.66 -10.03
CA ALA A 31 -0.29 5.48 -8.65
C ALA A 31 0.02 6.80 -7.95
N PHE A 32 0.00 6.76 -6.62
CA PHE A 32 0.38 7.85 -5.73
C PHE A 32 1.45 7.38 -4.76
N LEU A 33 2.45 8.23 -4.51
CA LEU A 33 3.45 8.00 -3.49
C LEU A 33 3.08 8.79 -2.24
N ILE A 34 2.80 8.07 -1.16
CA ILE A 34 2.19 8.59 0.06
C ILE A 34 3.23 8.50 1.18
N PRO A 35 3.49 9.59 1.93
CA PRO A 35 4.26 9.52 3.16
C PRO A 35 3.70 8.46 4.12
N ALA A 36 4.55 7.55 4.62
CA ALA A 36 4.07 6.54 5.59
C ALA A 36 3.54 7.18 6.89
N VAL A 37 4.00 8.39 7.21
CA VAL A 37 3.49 9.18 8.36
C VAL A 37 2.00 9.50 8.23
N ASP A 38 1.49 9.77 7.03
CA ASP A 38 0.08 10.08 6.80
C ASP A 38 -0.80 8.88 7.18
N PHE A 39 -0.36 7.65 6.87
CA PHE A 39 -1.08 6.43 7.29
C PHE A 39 -1.04 6.25 8.81
N VAL A 40 0.06 6.60 9.47
CA VAL A 40 0.15 6.56 10.94
C VAL A 40 -0.81 7.55 11.57
N GLU A 41 -0.91 8.76 11.02
CA GLU A 41 -1.84 9.80 11.47
C GLU A 41 -3.30 9.36 11.31
N VAL A 42 -3.67 8.81 10.15
CA VAL A 42 -5.02 8.26 9.92
C VAL A 42 -5.34 7.15 10.93
N LEU A 43 -4.40 6.22 11.17
CA LEU A 43 -4.60 5.14 12.15
C LEU A 43 -4.73 5.64 13.59
N ASN A 44 -4.04 6.72 13.95
CA ASN A 44 -4.19 7.37 15.25
C ASN A 44 -5.54 8.09 15.35
N GLU A 45 -5.96 8.82 14.31
CA GLU A 45 -7.23 9.55 14.25
C GLU A 45 -8.43 8.61 14.46
N ILE A 46 -8.41 7.41 13.86
CA ILE A 46 -9.47 6.40 14.04
C ILE A 46 -9.31 5.54 15.31
N GLY A 47 -8.30 5.82 16.15
CA GLY A 47 -8.08 5.17 17.44
C GLY A 47 -7.47 3.77 17.37
N VAL A 48 -6.92 3.35 16.23
CA VAL A 48 -6.16 2.09 16.10
C VAL A 48 -4.81 2.19 16.81
N LEU A 49 -4.17 3.36 16.73
CA LEU A 49 -2.95 3.68 17.47
C LEU A 49 -3.23 4.72 18.55
N ASP A 50 -2.73 4.50 19.76
CA ASP A 50 -2.64 5.58 20.74
C ASP A 50 -1.53 6.59 20.38
N ASP A 51 -1.54 7.75 21.03
CA ASP A 51 -0.61 8.86 20.72
C ASP A 51 0.86 8.47 20.89
N ALA A 52 1.16 7.61 21.88
CA ALA A 52 2.53 7.18 22.14
C ALA A 52 3.03 6.23 21.04
N ALA A 53 2.19 5.28 20.62
CA ALA A 53 2.47 4.38 19.51
C ALA A 53 2.57 5.12 18.17
N ALA A 54 1.68 6.08 17.94
CA ALA A 54 1.70 6.93 16.75
C ALA A 54 2.97 7.77 16.67
N ALA A 55 3.35 8.46 17.76
CA ALA A 55 4.59 9.24 17.81
C ALA A 55 5.83 8.37 17.53
N GLN A 56 5.87 7.16 18.09
CA GLN A 56 6.96 6.22 17.85
C GLN A 56 7.00 5.72 16.40
N ALA A 57 5.84 5.42 15.81
CA ALA A 57 5.73 4.99 14.42
C ALA A 57 6.08 6.12 13.44
N GLN A 58 5.65 7.36 13.70
CA GLN A 58 6.02 8.54 12.92
C GLN A 58 7.53 8.79 12.96
N ALA A 59 8.16 8.74 14.14
CA ALA A 59 9.61 8.89 14.27
C ALA A 59 10.37 7.85 13.43
N ASN A 60 9.90 6.60 13.44
CA ASN A 60 10.49 5.55 12.61
C ASN A 60 10.29 5.80 11.11
N ALA A 61 9.07 6.14 10.69
CA ALA A 61 8.75 6.44 9.30
C ALA A 61 9.56 7.62 8.76
N ASN A 62 9.75 8.68 9.56
CA ASN A 62 10.57 9.83 9.22
C ASN A 62 12.06 9.46 9.11
N ASN A 63 12.60 8.71 10.06
CA ASN A 63 14.00 8.27 10.04
C ASN A 63 14.33 7.41 8.82
N LEU A 64 13.40 6.54 8.42
CA LEU A 64 13.53 5.70 7.23
C LEU A 64 13.13 6.42 5.94
N ASN A 65 12.56 7.63 6.05
CA ASN A 65 11.92 8.35 4.95
C ASN A 65 10.94 7.45 4.17
N SER A 66 10.21 6.57 4.89
CA SER A 66 9.38 5.52 4.31
C SER A 66 8.18 6.11 3.58
N LYS A 67 7.86 5.52 2.42
CA LYS A 67 6.65 5.84 1.65
C LYS A 67 5.87 4.57 1.37
N ILE A 68 4.59 4.76 1.13
CA ILE A 68 3.66 3.75 0.65
C ILE A 68 3.30 4.14 -0.78
N ARG A 69 3.24 3.19 -1.71
CA ARG A 69 2.70 3.45 -3.04
C ARG A 69 1.31 2.84 -3.15
N GLY A 70 0.33 3.66 -3.49
CA GLY A 70 -1.03 3.23 -3.83
C GLY A 70 -1.21 3.20 -5.35
N TYR A 71 -1.47 2.03 -5.93
CA TYR A 71 -1.76 1.83 -7.34
C TYR A 71 -3.27 1.80 -7.59
N LEU A 72 -3.72 2.40 -8.69
CA LEU A 72 -5.07 2.21 -9.20
C LEU A 72 -5.12 0.91 -10.02
N ALA A 73 -6.18 0.14 -9.82
CA ALA A 73 -6.34 -1.18 -10.39
C ALA A 73 -7.81 -1.46 -10.77
N ILE A 74 -8.02 -2.45 -11.64
CA ILE A 74 -9.35 -2.96 -11.97
C ILE A 74 -9.29 -4.47 -11.87
N ASP A 75 -10.11 -5.05 -10.98
CA ASP A 75 -10.17 -6.49 -10.80
C ASP A 75 -10.86 -7.23 -11.95
N ASP A 76 -10.86 -8.56 -11.89
CA ASP A 76 -11.42 -9.42 -12.94
C ASP A 76 -12.94 -9.29 -13.10
N SER A 77 -13.61 -8.70 -12.10
CA SER A 77 -15.05 -8.36 -12.12
C SER A 77 -15.30 -6.94 -12.62
N ASN A 78 -14.27 -6.27 -13.13
CA ASN A 78 -14.29 -4.89 -13.58
C ASN A 78 -14.62 -3.88 -12.47
N THR A 79 -14.26 -4.22 -11.22
CA THR A 79 -14.39 -3.33 -10.06
C THR A 79 -13.12 -2.52 -9.88
N GLU A 80 -13.25 -1.21 -9.69
CA GLU A 80 -12.11 -0.35 -9.37
C GLU A 80 -11.56 -0.68 -7.98
N LYS A 81 -10.23 -0.72 -7.89
CA LYS A 81 -9.47 -1.09 -6.69
C LYS A 81 -8.29 -0.15 -6.50
N MET A 82 -7.82 -0.07 -5.26
CA MET A 82 -6.54 0.53 -4.94
C MET A 82 -5.66 -0.46 -4.17
N ILE A 83 -4.47 -0.69 -4.69
CA ILE A 83 -3.49 -1.65 -4.17
C ILE A 83 -2.35 -0.90 -3.51
N PHE A 84 -1.92 -1.32 -2.33
CA PHE A 84 -0.83 -0.69 -1.59
C PHE A 84 0.40 -1.58 -1.50
N VAL A 85 1.59 -0.97 -1.64
CA VAL A 85 2.88 -1.59 -1.38
C VAL A 85 3.75 -0.68 -0.52
N GLY A 86 4.58 -1.27 0.33
CA GLY A 86 5.66 -0.54 1.01
C GLY A 86 6.78 -0.20 0.03
N THR A 87 7.54 0.86 0.31
CA THR A 87 8.69 1.25 -0.53
C THR A 87 9.94 1.54 0.30
N GLU A 88 11.10 1.42 -0.33
CA GLU A 88 12.39 1.85 0.22
C GLU A 88 13.07 2.80 -0.78
N ASN A 89 13.76 3.80 -0.24
CA ASN A 89 14.53 4.73 -1.07
C ASN A 89 15.87 4.11 -1.44
N VAL A 90 16.01 3.71 -2.69
CA VAL A 90 17.26 3.22 -3.29
C VAL A 90 17.72 4.25 -4.31
N ASP A 91 18.83 4.93 -3.99
CA ASP A 91 19.47 5.93 -4.85
C ASP A 91 18.52 7.05 -5.33
N GLY A 92 17.65 7.54 -4.44
CA GLY A 92 16.69 8.61 -4.73
C GLY A 92 15.39 8.13 -5.39
N VAL A 93 15.26 6.82 -5.62
CA VAL A 93 14.06 6.21 -6.18
C VAL A 93 13.38 5.36 -5.12
N TYR A 94 12.10 5.61 -4.87
CA TYR A 94 11.29 4.74 -4.03
C TYR A 94 10.93 3.47 -4.78
N ARG A 95 11.57 2.37 -4.43
CA ARG A 95 11.36 1.05 -5.03
C ARG A 95 10.36 0.26 -4.20
N ASP A 96 9.51 -0.49 -4.89
CA ASP A 96 8.44 -1.25 -4.24
C ASP A 96 9.00 -2.50 -3.58
N ILE A 97 8.47 -2.82 -2.40
CA ILE A 97 8.78 -4.05 -1.67
C ILE A 97 7.69 -5.06 -2.03
N ILE A 98 8.02 -6.04 -2.88
CA ILE A 98 7.13 -7.10 -3.37
C ILE A 98 7.78 -8.45 -3.10
N ASP A 99 7.02 -9.41 -2.59
CA ASP A 99 7.48 -10.72 -2.10
C ASP A 99 8.66 -10.60 -1.11
N GLY A 100 8.69 -9.53 -0.32
CA GLY A 100 9.79 -9.25 0.60
C GLY A 100 11.10 -8.85 -0.08
N THR A 101 11.06 -8.46 -1.35
CA THR A 101 12.23 -8.08 -2.14
C THR A 101 12.06 -6.71 -2.81
N ILE A 102 13.17 -6.07 -3.12
CA ILE A 102 13.23 -4.90 -4.02
C ILE A 102 13.94 -5.36 -5.29
N ASP A 103 13.23 -5.29 -6.42
CA ASP A 103 13.76 -5.70 -7.73
C ASP A 103 14.42 -7.11 -7.69
N GLY A 104 13.86 -8.03 -6.89
CA GLY A 104 14.35 -9.40 -6.70
C GLY A 104 15.52 -9.57 -5.72
N VAL A 105 15.95 -8.49 -5.05
CA VAL A 105 17.01 -8.50 -4.05
C VAL A 105 16.41 -8.30 -2.66
N THR A 106 16.84 -9.08 -1.66
CA THR A 106 16.43 -8.87 -0.27
C THR A 106 16.98 -7.52 0.22
N PRO A 107 16.13 -6.58 0.65
CA PRO A 107 16.57 -5.27 1.10
C PRO A 107 17.36 -5.37 2.40
N THR A 108 18.41 -4.55 2.48
CA THR A 108 19.36 -4.54 3.60
C THR A 108 18.79 -3.90 4.87
N THR A 109 17.67 -3.19 4.76
CA THR A 109 17.00 -2.50 5.88
C THR A 109 15.65 -3.10 6.28
N LEU A 110 15.23 -4.23 5.70
CA LEU A 110 13.92 -4.84 6.01
C LEU A 110 13.77 -5.18 7.49
N LYS A 111 12.76 -4.57 8.13
CA LYS A 111 12.29 -4.99 9.45
C LYS A 111 11.01 -5.82 9.34
N SER A 112 11.22 -7.12 9.48
CA SER A 112 10.33 -8.19 9.97
C SER A 112 9.01 -8.53 9.28
N SER A 113 8.25 -7.63 8.64
CA SER A 113 6.99 -8.04 7.95
C SER A 113 7.19 -8.40 6.48
N ALA A 114 8.27 -7.93 5.86
CA ALA A 114 8.70 -8.36 4.53
C ALA A 114 9.51 -9.67 4.56
N SER A 115 9.85 -10.19 5.75
CA SER A 115 10.57 -11.47 5.89
C SER A 115 9.64 -12.68 6.03
N ASP A 116 8.33 -12.50 5.91
CA ASP A 116 7.40 -13.60 5.75
C ASP A 116 7.18 -13.87 4.24
N PRO A 117 7.85 -14.87 3.65
CA PRO A 117 7.71 -15.20 2.23
C PRO A 117 6.30 -15.71 1.88
N SER A 118 5.41 -15.89 2.87
CA SER A 118 4.01 -16.21 2.63
C SER A 118 3.15 -15.00 2.25
N THR A 119 3.67 -13.77 2.38
CA THR A 119 2.96 -12.55 2.01
C THR A 119 3.57 -11.93 0.75
N SER A 120 2.73 -11.52 -0.20
CA SER A 120 3.19 -10.84 -1.42
C SER A 120 3.69 -9.41 -1.17
N GLY A 121 3.36 -8.82 -0.02
CA GLY A 121 3.55 -7.39 0.23
C GLY A 121 2.64 -6.48 -0.61
N VAL A 122 1.71 -7.06 -1.37
CA VAL A 122 0.74 -6.38 -2.21
C VAL A 122 -0.61 -6.44 -1.52
N PHE A 123 -1.04 -5.33 -0.93
CA PHE A 123 -2.25 -5.28 -0.11
C PHE A 123 -3.43 -4.69 -0.89
N ASP A 124 -4.58 -5.36 -0.86
CA ASP A 124 -5.86 -4.80 -1.29
C ASP A 124 -6.77 -4.68 -0.08
N PHE A 125 -7.05 -3.46 0.32
CA PHE A 125 -7.91 -3.14 1.47
C PHE A 125 -9.21 -2.44 1.04
N THR A 126 -9.48 -2.38 -0.27
CA THR A 126 -10.36 -1.33 -0.79
C THR A 126 -11.65 -1.85 -1.39
N ASP A 127 -12.75 -1.32 -0.87
CA ASP A 127 -14.03 -1.28 -1.57
C ASP A 127 -14.15 0.07 -2.27
N PRO A 128 -14.63 0.10 -3.52
CA PRO A 128 -14.87 1.36 -4.19
C PRO A 128 -15.99 2.13 -3.49
N CYS A 129 -15.89 3.45 -3.55
CA CYS A 129 -16.97 4.36 -3.22
C CYS A 129 -17.36 5.07 -4.52
N PRO A 130 -18.57 4.84 -5.07
CA PRO A 130 -19.64 3.96 -4.59
C PRO A 130 -19.36 2.44 -4.76
N PRO A 131 -20.02 1.56 -3.99
CA PRO A 131 -21.14 1.85 -3.08
C PRO A 131 -20.76 2.16 -1.63
N SER A 132 -19.51 1.96 -1.21
CA SER A 132 -19.10 2.06 0.21
C SER A 132 -18.83 3.50 0.68
N CYS A 133 -19.54 4.48 0.11
CA CYS A 133 -19.33 5.89 0.42
C CYS A 133 -19.90 6.32 1.77
N ASP A 134 -19.24 7.28 2.41
CA ASP A 134 -19.88 8.11 3.44
C ASP A 134 -20.74 9.19 2.75
N SER A 135 -22.06 9.05 2.84
CA SER A 135 -23.02 9.97 2.21
C SER A 135 -23.03 11.37 2.81
N ASN A 136 -22.42 11.59 3.98
CA ASN A 136 -22.34 12.90 4.62
C ASN A 136 -20.95 13.54 4.53
N SER A 137 -19.96 12.84 3.96
CA SER A 137 -18.61 13.37 3.80
C SER A 137 -18.60 14.51 2.78
N PRO A 138 -17.95 15.65 3.05
CA PRO A 138 -17.78 16.72 2.06
C PRO A 138 -16.85 16.34 0.90
N LEU A 139 -16.23 15.15 0.96
CA LEU A 139 -15.36 14.60 -0.08
C LEU A 139 -16.10 13.67 -1.05
N ASN A 140 -17.40 13.44 -0.84
CA ASN A 140 -18.28 12.61 -1.67
C ASN A 140 -19.31 13.47 -2.41
#